data_AF-A0A8J9V898-F1
#
_entry.id   AF-A0A8J9V898-F1
#
_cell.length_a   1.000
_cell.length_b   1.000
_cell.length_c   1.000
_cell.angle_alpha   90.00
_cell.angle_beta   90.00
_cell.angle_gamma   90.00
#
_symmetry.space_group_name_H-M   'P 1'
#
loop_
_entity.id
_entity.type
_entity.pdbx_description
1 polymer ?
#
loop_
_entity_poly.entity_id
_entity_poly.type
_entity_poly.pdbx_seq_one_letter_code
_entity_poly.pdbx_strand_id
1 'polypeptide(L)'
;MAYTGGPIMMSFVIDELRKKTYDLSDILYEIPWENMSISNQKIVMLVLQKMQIIMDFKAFGGIRAGIAPMISILKTTFSYYVMLKSTVTVE
;
A
#
# COMPACT_ATOMS: atom_id res chain seq x y z
N MET A 1 -4.94 2.39 -23.06
CA MET A 1 -5.34 2.62 -21.64
C MET A 1 -6.37 1.62 -21.11
N ALA A 2 -7.16 0.92 -21.94
CA ALA A 2 -8.29 0.09 -21.47
C ALA A 2 -7.94 -0.97 -20.40
N TYR A 3 -6.69 -1.47 -20.38
CA TYR A 3 -6.25 -2.52 -19.45
C TYR A 3 -5.63 -2.00 -18.14
N THR A 4 -5.49 -0.69 -17.94
CA THR A 4 -4.88 -0.14 -16.71
C THR A 4 -5.84 0.00 -15.53
N GLY A 5 -7.15 -0.19 -15.75
CA GLY A 5 -8.17 -0.01 -14.72
C GLY A 5 -7.96 -0.91 -13.49
N GLY A 6 -7.73 -2.20 -13.71
CA GLY A 6 -7.50 -3.17 -12.62
C GLY A 6 -6.30 -2.81 -11.72
N PRO A 7 -5.10 -2.61 -12.28
CA PRO A 7 -3.92 -2.18 -11.51
C PRO A 7 -4.10 -0.86 -10.75
N ILE A 8 -4.84 0.10 -11.32
CA ILE A 8 -5.14 1.37 -10.65
C ILE A 8 -6.01 1.10 -9.41
N MET A 9 -7.11 0.37 -9.56
CA MET A 9 -8.00 0.05 -8.44
C MET A 9 -7.28 -0.72 -7.34
N MET A 10 -6.47 -1.72 -7.70
CA MET A 10 -5.70 -2.49 -6.72
C MET A 10 -4.72 -1.61 -5.93
N SER A 11 -4.10 -0.64 -6.60
CA SER A 11 -3.14 0.26 -5.96
C SER A 11 -3.80 1.24 -5.00
N PHE A 12 -5.03 1.67 -5.29
CA PHE A 12 -5.86 2.42 -4.33
C PHE A 12 -6.20 1.58 -3.10
N VAL A 13 -6.65 0.34 -3.29
CA VAL A 13 -7.00 -0.56 -2.18
C VAL A 13 -5.79 -0.82 -1.28
N ILE A 14 -4.62 -1.09 -1.88
CA ILE A 14 -3.37 -1.31 -1.14
C ILE A 14 -2.98 -0.10 -0.30
N ASP A 15 -3.04 1.11 -0.87
CA ASP A 15 -2.67 2.32 -0.14
C ASP A 15 -3.67 2.66 0.97
N GLU A 16 -4.96 2.43 0.75
CA GLU A 16 -5.97 2.63 1.80
C GLU A 16 -5.79 1.62 2.94
N LEU A 17 -5.54 0.35 2.62
CA LEU A 17 -5.27 -0.67 3.62
C LEU A 17 -4.01 -0.35 4.43
N ARG A 18 -2.96 0.14 3.77
CA ARG A 18 -1.75 0.60 4.45
C ARG A 18 -2.06 1.77 5.39
N LYS A 19 -2.84 2.76 4.94
CA LYS A 19 -3.25 3.91 5.78
C LYS A 19 -3.94 3.46 7.06
N LYS A 20 -4.92 2.56 6.95
CA LYS A 20 -5.67 2.02 8.10
C LYS A 20 -4.80 1.23 9.07
N THR A 21 -3.65 0.73 8.64
CA THR A 21 -2.75 -0.04 9.50
C THR A 21 -1.88 0.86 10.38
N TYR A 22 -1.62 2.10 9.98
CA TYR A 22 -0.78 3.02 10.78
C TYR A 22 -1.41 3.32 12.14
N ASP A 23 -2.72 3.53 12.18
CA ASP A 23 -3.43 3.94 13.40
C ASP A 23 -3.72 2.74 14.34
N LEU A 24 -3.51 1.50 13.86
CA LEU A 24 -3.99 0.29 14.53
C LEU A 24 -3.23 0.00 15.84
N SER A 25 -1.92 0.29 15.86
CA SER A 25 -1.08 0.16 17.06
C SER A 25 -1.50 1.14 18.15
N ASP A 26 -1.79 2.38 17.75
CA ASP A 26 -2.16 3.46 18.69
C ASP A 26 -3.53 3.17 19.31
N ILE A 27 -4.50 2.75 18.49
CA ILE A 27 -5.84 2.35 18.97
C ILE A 27 -5.75 1.21 19.99
N LEU A 28 -4.87 0.23 19.77
CA LEU A 28 -4.72 -0.88 20.71
C LEU A 28 -4.12 -0.43 22.05
N TYR A 29 -3.19 0.53 22.02
CA TYR A 29 -2.60 1.12 23.22
C TYR A 29 -3.61 1.94 24.04
N GLU A 30 -4.62 2.54 23.41
CA GLU A 30 -5.66 3.32 24.10
C GLU A 30 -6.64 2.46 24.92
N ILE A 31 -6.66 1.14 24.70
CA ILE A 31 -7.49 0.21 25.47
C ILE A 31 -6.89 0.09 26.89
N PRO A 32 -7.70 0.04 27.96
CA PRO A 32 -7.21 -0.13 29.34
C PRO A 32 -6.75 -1.58 29.61
N TRP A 33 -5.71 -2.02 28.89
CA TRP A 33 -5.17 -3.38 28.95
C TRP A 33 -4.52 -3.67 30.31
N GLU A 34 -4.08 -2.65 31.05
CA GLU A 34 -3.48 -2.76 32.38
C GLU A 34 -4.44 -3.36 33.41
N ASN A 35 -5.74 -3.10 33.24
CA ASN A 35 -6.79 -3.58 34.14
C ASN A 35 -7.35 -4.97 33.74
N MET A 36 -6.83 -5.59 32.69
CA MET A 36 -7.28 -6.91 32.22
C MET A 36 -6.60 -8.05 32.98
N SER A 37 -7.16 -9.27 32.87
CA SER A 37 -6.53 -10.48 33.40
C SER A 37 -5.15 -10.73 32.76
N ILE A 38 -4.26 -11.41 33.48
CA ILE A 38 -2.90 -11.75 32.99
C ILE A 38 -2.96 -12.49 31.63
N SER A 39 -3.98 -13.33 31.44
CA SER A 39 -4.20 -14.03 30.16
C SER A 39 -4.47 -13.05 29.03
N ASN A 40 -5.34 -12.06 29.24
CA ASN A 40 -5.71 -11.07 28.25
C ASN A 40 -4.55 -10.09 27.97
N GLN A 41 -3.81 -9.68 29.00
CA GLN A 41 -2.62 -8.83 28.85
C GLN A 41 -1.58 -9.48 27.92
N LYS A 42 -1.32 -10.78 28.08
CA LYS A 42 -0.41 -11.53 27.20
C LYS A 42 -0.89 -11.52 25.75
N ILE A 43 -2.19 -11.68 25.53
CA ILE A 43 -2.78 -11.63 24.19
C ILE A 43 -2.62 -10.23 23.59
N VAL A 44 -2.94 -9.18 24.34
CA VAL A 44 -2.80 -7.79 23.89
C VAL A 44 -1.35 -7.49 23.50
N MET A 45 -0.36 -7.90 24.30
CA MET A 45 1.06 -7.74 23.96
C MET A 45 1.43 -8.43 22.64
N LEU A 46 0.94 -9.65 22.40
CA LEU A 46 1.19 -10.38 21.14
C LEU A 46 0.55 -9.67 19.95
N VAL A 47 -0.70 -9.19 20.11
CA VAL A 47 -1.41 -8.45 19.06
C VAL A 47 -0.68 -7.14 18.77
N LEU A 48 -0.25 -6.43 19.79
CA LEU A 48 0.49 -5.18 19.67
C LEU A 48 1.79 -5.35 18.89
N GLN A 49 2.57 -6.39 19.23
CA GLN A 49 3.81 -6.72 18.51
C GLN A 49 3.55 -6.99 17.02
N LYS A 50 2.38 -7.55 16.67
CA LYS A 50 2.00 -7.79 15.27
C LYS A 50 1.52 -6.53 14.57
N MET A 51 0.76 -5.68 15.27
CA MET A 51 0.20 -4.44 14.71
C MET A 51 1.26 -3.37 14.46
N GLN A 52 2.40 -3.40 15.15
CA GLN A 52 3.54 -2.50 14.86
C GLN A 52 4.17 -2.74 13.47
N ILE A 53 3.94 -3.89 12.85
CA ILE A 53 4.45 -4.20 11.51
C ILE A 53 3.50 -3.57 10.47
N ILE A 54 3.92 -2.45 9.90
CA ILE A 54 3.18 -1.78 8.82
C ILE A 54 3.02 -2.76 7.65
N MET A 55 1.78 -2.98 7.20
CA MET A 55 1.51 -3.80 6.03
C MET A 55 2.13 -3.17 4.78
N ASP A 56 3.13 -3.85 4.22
CA ASP A 56 3.73 -3.47 2.96
C ASP A 56 3.55 -4.56 1.90
N PHE A 57 2.91 -4.17 0.80
CA PHE A 57 2.62 -5.06 -0.31
C PHE A 57 3.74 -4.95 -1.33
N LYS A 58 4.37 -6.07 -1.64
CA LYS A 58 5.39 -6.16 -2.70
C LYS A 58 4.80 -6.86 -3.91
N ALA A 59 4.93 -6.24 -5.07
CA ALA A 59 4.59 -6.83 -6.35
C ALA A 59 5.73 -7.72 -6.87
N PHE A 60 5.50 -8.34 -8.03
CA PHE A 60 6.51 -9.13 -8.72
C PHE A 60 7.79 -8.30 -8.95
N GLY A 61 8.95 -8.91 -8.70
CA GLY A 61 10.25 -8.23 -8.78
C GLY A 61 10.63 -7.40 -7.55
N GLY A 62 9.88 -7.51 -6.44
CA GLY A 62 10.20 -6.82 -5.18
C GLY A 62 9.86 -5.34 -5.16
N ILE A 63 9.19 -4.83 -6.20
CA ILE A 63 8.74 -3.46 -6.29
C ILE A 63 7.59 -3.27 -5.29
N ARG A 64 7.68 -2.24 -4.45
CA ARG A 64 6.58 -1.87 -3.55
C ARG A 64 5.34 -1.55 -4.37
N ALA A 65 4.20 -2.15 -4.04
CA ALA A 65 2.91 -1.88 -4.69
C ALA A 65 2.21 -0.69 -4.01
N GLY A 66 1.49 0.11 -4.80
CA GLY A 66 0.78 1.29 -4.31
C GLY A 66 0.59 2.34 -5.39
N ILE A 67 0.02 3.48 -5.01
CA ILE A 67 -0.34 4.55 -5.95
C ILE A 67 0.90 5.19 -6.57
N ALA A 68 1.96 5.42 -5.79
CA ALA A 68 3.19 6.04 -6.27
C ALA A 68 3.86 5.26 -7.44
N PRO A 69 4.08 3.93 -7.34
CA PRO A 69 4.52 3.11 -8.47
C PRO A 69 3.57 3.16 -9.67
N MET A 70 2.25 3.13 -9.46
CA MET A 70 1.29 3.21 -10.56
C MET A 70 1.34 4.55 -11.29
N ILE A 71 1.50 5.67 -10.57
CA ILE A 71 1.72 6.98 -11.18
C ILE A 71 2.99 6.94 -12.03
N SER A 72 4.06 6.29 -11.56
CA SER A 72 5.28 6.12 -12.37
C SER A 72 5.00 5.35 -13.66
N ILE A 73 4.24 4.24 -13.59
CA ILE A 73 3.86 3.45 -14.77
C ILE A 73 3.06 4.31 -15.77
N LEU A 74 2.09 5.09 -15.28
CA LEU A 74 1.29 5.98 -16.12
C LEU A 74 2.15 7.07 -16.79
N LYS A 75 3.06 7.68 -16.04
CA LYS A 75 4.02 8.67 -16.57
C LYS A 75 4.88 8.06 -17.67
N THR A 76 5.48 6.89 -17.43
CA THR A 76 6.31 6.21 -18.43
C THR A 76 5.51 5.83 -19.68
N THR A 77 4.27 5.35 -19.51
CA THR A 77 3.38 5.00 -20.63
C THR A 77 3.09 6.23 -21.50
N PHE A 78 2.80 7.37 -20.87
CA PHE A 78 2.54 8.62 -21.60
C PHE A 78 3.80 9.16 -22.28
N SER A 79 4.93 9.22 -21.58
CA SER A 79 6.20 9.64 -22.15
C SER A 79 6.58 8.78 -23.36
N TYR A 80 6.41 7.46 -23.27
CA TYR A 80 6.68 6.55 -24.37
C TYR A 80 5.73 6.77 -25.56
N TYR A 81 4.44 7.03 -25.30
CA TYR A 81 3.48 7.38 -26.34
C TYR A 81 3.87 8.67 -27.08
N VAL A 82 4.24 9.72 -26.36
CA VAL A 82 4.67 11.00 -26.96
C VAL A 82 5.94 10.80 -27.79
N MET A 83 6.92 10.06 -27.26
CA MET A 83 8.15 9.71 -27.98
C MET A 83 7.83 9.02 -29.32
N LEU A 84 7.04 7.95 -29.30
CA LEU A 84 6.62 7.23 -30.51
C LEU A 84 5.89 8.11 -31.51
N LYS A 85 4.97 8.96 -31.03
CA LYS A 85 4.25 9.89 -31.90
C LYS A 85 5.23 10.88 -32.55
N SER A 86 6.18 11.41 -31.79
CA SER A 86 7.18 12.34 -32.33
C SER A 86 8.11 11.68 -33.35
N THR A 87 8.48 10.42 -33.18
CA THR A 87 9.33 9.72 -34.15
C THR A 87 8.60 9.33 -35.43
N VAL A 88 7.32 8.96 -35.34
CA VAL A 88 6.52 8.53 -36.50
C VAL A 88 6.01 9.71 -37.34
N THR A 89 5.88 10.91 -36.77
CA THR A 89 5.39 12.12 -37.50
C THR A 89 6.53 12.93 -38.14
N VAL A 90 7.78 12.47 -38.01
CA VAL A 90 8.98 13.14 -38.57
C VAL A 90 9.41 12.53 -39.92
N GLU A 91 8.66 11.55 -40.45
CA GLU A 91 8.65 11.16 -41.87
C GLU A 91 7.46 11.78 -42.60
#